data_AF-A0A371PAS1-F1
#
_entry.id   AF-A0A371PAS1-F1
#
_cell.length_a   1.000
_cell.length_b   1.000
_cell.length_c   1.000
_cell.angle_alpha   90.00
_cell.angle_beta   90.00
_cell.angle_gamma   90.00
#
_symmetry.space_group_name_H-M   'P 1'
#
loop_
_entity.id
_entity.type
_entity.pdbx_description
1 polymer ?
#
loop_
_entity_poly.entity_id
_entity_poly.type
_entity_poly.pdbx_seq_one_letter_code
_entity_poly.pdbx_strand_id
1 'polypeptide(L)'
;MSQRYWRDGAAAGRYGGRHPSRGHRVFTTPDLCDDHPDEVRVLAPVLRTYGGREAFCGRAVTVRCHEDNSRVKDLVGTPGEGRVIVVDGGGSTRKALLGDMLAQTASDNGWSGLVVFGAVRDVEILRTIDLGVQALAAIPLKTEKLGVGDVGVTVTIADVTVEPGDWVYADANGVVVSSEALHGDA
;
A
#
# COMPACT_ATOMS: atom_id res chain seq x y z
N MET A 1 14.79 -54.76 19.90
CA MET A 1 14.23 -53.78 18.93
C MET A 1 14.53 -52.38 19.42
N SER A 2 14.73 -51.41 18.51
CA SER A 2 15.23 -50.03 18.69
C SER A 2 16.75 -49.90 18.50
N GLN A 3 17.21 -49.76 17.25
CA GLN A 3 17.38 -48.53 16.44
C GLN A 3 18.54 -47.63 16.89
N ARG A 4 19.70 -47.82 16.22
CA ARG A 4 20.77 -46.84 16.04
C ARG A 4 20.52 -46.10 14.73
N TYR A 5 20.82 -44.80 14.68
CA TYR A 5 21.26 -43.98 13.52
C TYR A 5 21.02 -42.49 13.89
N TRP A 6 21.83 -41.46 13.58
CA TRP A 6 22.94 -41.18 12.66
C TRP A 6 23.84 -40.08 13.27
N ARG A 7 25.10 -40.04 12.83
CA ARG A 7 26.05 -38.92 12.98
C ARG A 7 26.25 -38.23 11.62
N ASP A 8 26.46 -36.92 11.70
CA ASP A 8 27.25 -36.02 10.84
C ASP A 8 26.83 -35.72 9.39
N GLY A 9 26.88 -34.43 9.03
CA GLY A 9 27.30 -33.98 7.69
C GLY A 9 26.38 -32.98 6.99
N ALA A 10 26.80 -31.71 6.95
CA ALA A 10 26.16 -30.58 6.29
C ALA A 10 26.14 -30.67 4.74
N ALA A 11 25.10 -30.11 4.12
CA ALA A 11 25.18 -29.37 2.85
C ALA A 11 23.90 -28.56 2.62
N ALA A 12 24.08 -27.28 2.27
CA ALA A 12 23.05 -26.28 2.03
C ALA A 12 22.00 -26.73 1.00
N GLY A 13 20.75 -26.75 1.42
CA GLY A 13 19.60 -26.89 0.54
C GLY A 13 19.40 -25.61 -0.27
N ARG A 14 19.79 -25.64 -1.55
CA ARG A 14 19.33 -24.68 -2.55
C ARG A 14 17.81 -24.82 -2.68
N TYR A 15 17.04 -23.88 -2.13
CA TYR A 15 15.63 -23.73 -2.51
C TYR A 15 15.56 -23.05 -3.89
N GLY A 16 15.99 -23.79 -4.91
CA GLY A 16 15.71 -23.50 -6.31
C GLY A 16 14.35 -24.06 -6.68
N GLY A 17 13.29 -23.49 -6.11
CA GLY A 17 11.92 -23.74 -6.54
C GLY A 17 11.61 -22.94 -7.79
N ARG A 18 11.71 -23.55 -8.97
CA ARG A 18 11.20 -22.95 -10.22
C ARG A 18 9.66 -22.88 -10.14
N HIS A 19 9.13 -21.69 -9.90
CA HIS A 19 7.70 -21.40 -10.05
C HIS A 19 7.32 -21.38 -11.55
N PRO A 20 6.13 -21.85 -11.97
CA PRO A 20 5.82 -22.04 -13.39
C PRO A 20 5.43 -20.72 -14.09
N SER A 21 6.10 -20.48 -15.23
CA SER A 21 5.64 -19.92 -16.51
C SER A 21 4.86 -18.57 -16.64
N ARG A 22 5.53 -17.65 -17.36
CA ARG A 22 5.04 -16.64 -18.35
C ARG A 22 4.15 -15.48 -17.87
N GLY A 23 4.75 -14.28 -17.82
CA GLY A 23 4.10 -12.97 -17.96
C GLY A 23 4.17 -12.10 -16.70
N HIS A 24 5.02 -11.06 -16.74
CA HIS A 24 5.27 -10.06 -15.68
C HIS A 24 5.78 -10.63 -14.34
N ARG A 25 7.04 -10.35 -13.99
CA ARG A 25 7.46 -10.53 -12.59
C ARG A 25 6.70 -9.51 -11.77
N VAL A 26 5.66 -9.93 -11.05
CA VAL A 26 5.04 -9.12 -9.99
C VAL A 26 6.13 -8.92 -8.93
N PHE A 27 6.45 -7.68 -8.58
CA PHE A 27 7.38 -7.38 -7.49
C PHE A 27 6.84 -7.96 -6.16
N THR A 28 7.73 -8.20 -5.19
CA THR A 28 7.34 -8.41 -3.80
C THR A 28 8.07 -7.41 -2.92
N THR A 29 7.46 -6.93 -1.84
CA THR A 29 8.14 -5.98 -0.96
C THR A 29 9.37 -6.59 -0.25
N PRO A 30 9.41 -7.89 0.10
CA PRO A 30 10.64 -8.53 0.57
C PRO A 30 11.76 -8.53 -0.47
N ASP A 31 11.48 -8.91 -1.72
CA ASP A 31 12.50 -8.91 -2.78
C ASP A 31 13.06 -7.50 -3.02
N LEU A 32 12.21 -6.46 -2.98
CA LEU A 32 12.67 -5.08 -3.09
C LEU A 32 13.61 -4.69 -1.93
N CYS A 33 13.32 -5.14 -0.71
CA CYS A 33 14.20 -4.89 0.44
C CYS A 33 15.54 -5.63 0.34
N ASP A 34 15.53 -6.86 -0.17
CA ASP A 34 16.73 -7.68 -0.33
C ASP A 34 17.61 -7.14 -1.48
N ASP A 35 17.01 -6.73 -2.59
CA ASP A 35 17.70 -6.24 -3.79
C ASP A 35 18.18 -4.77 -3.65
N HIS A 36 17.48 -3.95 -2.85
CA HIS A 36 17.72 -2.50 -2.73
C HIS A 36 17.82 -1.97 -1.27
N PRO A 37 18.65 -2.57 -0.39
CA PRO A 37 18.62 -2.32 1.04
C PRO A 37 18.93 -0.87 1.46
N ASP A 38 19.68 -0.12 0.66
CA ASP A 38 20.07 1.28 0.94
C ASP A 38 19.13 2.32 0.29
N GLU A 39 18.19 1.88 -0.54
CA GLU A 39 17.32 2.75 -1.36
C GLU A 39 15.85 2.72 -0.91
N VAL A 40 15.51 1.80 0.00
CA VAL A 40 14.14 1.58 0.48
C VAL A 40 13.92 2.11 1.89
N ARG A 41 12.72 2.62 2.12
CA ARG A 41 12.17 2.95 3.44
C ARG A 41 10.94 2.09 3.67
N VAL A 42 10.87 1.39 4.80
CA VAL A 42 9.76 0.45 5.09
C VAL A 42 8.87 1.05 6.16
N LEU A 43 7.57 1.19 5.87
CA LEU A 43 6.60 1.64 6.87
C LEU A 43 6.52 0.64 8.01
N ALA A 44 6.28 1.12 9.24
CA ALA A 44 5.93 0.23 10.34
C ALA A 44 4.70 -0.63 9.96
N PRO A 45 4.64 -1.91 10.35
CA PRO A 45 3.64 -2.88 9.89
C PRO A 45 2.30 -2.71 10.63
N VAL A 46 1.72 -1.52 10.55
CA VAL A 46 0.48 -1.13 11.24
C VAL A 46 -0.73 -1.11 10.32
N LEU A 47 -0.50 -1.19 9.00
CA LEU A 47 -1.54 -1.15 7.97
C LEU A 47 -2.05 -2.56 7.65
N ARG A 48 -3.31 -2.63 7.20
CA ARG A 48 -4.00 -3.85 6.78
C ARG A 48 -4.56 -3.66 5.39
N THR A 49 -4.59 -4.74 4.60
CA THR A 49 -5.17 -4.73 3.26
C THR A 49 -6.70 -4.78 3.30
N TYR A 50 -7.32 -3.89 2.54
CA TYR A 50 -8.77 -3.78 2.36
C TYR A 50 -9.22 -3.80 0.90
N GLY A 51 -8.32 -3.52 -0.05
CA GLY A 51 -8.64 -3.46 -1.48
C GLY A 51 -8.69 -4.83 -2.15
N GLY A 52 -9.17 -4.89 -3.39
CA GLY A 52 -9.21 -6.11 -4.19
C GLY A 52 -7.88 -6.49 -4.85
N ARG A 53 -6.92 -5.55 -4.97
CA ARG A 53 -5.56 -5.85 -5.41
C ARG A 53 -4.68 -6.26 -4.24
N GLU A 54 -4.06 -7.44 -4.34
CA GLU A 54 -3.14 -7.96 -3.32
C GLU A 54 -1.80 -7.23 -3.30
N ALA A 55 -1.35 -6.74 -4.46
CA ALA A 55 -0.15 -5.92 -4.61
C ALA A 55 -0.41 -4.76 -5.57
N PHE A 56 0.21 -3.61 -5.29
CA PHE A 56 0.08 -2.40 -6.10
C PHE A 56 1.28 -1.47 -5.89
N CYS A 57 1.61 -0.70 -6.92
CA CYS A 57 2.69 0.29 -6.84
C CYS A 57 2.42 1.50 -7.72
N GLY A 58 3.21 2.56 -7.54
CA GLY A 58 3.19 3.75 -8.38
C GLY A 58 3.79 4.96 -7.70
N ARG A 59 3.90 6.06 -8.45
CA ARG A 59 4.35 7.35 -7.89
C ARG A 59 3.33 7.89 -6.89
N ALA A 60 3.81 8.43 -5.79
CA ALA A 60 3.02 8.96 -4.69
C ALA A 60 2.43 10.32 -5.03
N VAL A 61 1.12 10.43 -4.81
CA VAL A 61 0.43 11.71 -4.65
C VAL A 61 0.01 11.80 -3.18
N THR A 62 0.60 12.73 -2.45
CA THR A 62 0.39 12.84 -1.01
C THR A 62 -0.76 13.77 -0.67
N VAL A 63 -1.46 13.48 0.41
CA VAL A 63 -2.46 14.36 1.01
C VAL A 63 -2.40 14.25 2.52
N ARG A 64 -2.35 15.41 3.20
CA ARG A 64 -2.50 15.51 4.65
C ARG A 64 -3.89 16.03 4.96
N CYS A 65 -4.60 15.33 5.84
CA CYS A 65 -5.89 15.77 6.36
C CYS A 65 -6.13 15.21 7.76
N HIS A 66 -7.17 15.69 8.44
CA HIS A 66 -7.58 15.16 9.73
C HIS A 66 -9.10 15.07 9.79
N GLU A 67 -9.63 13.85 9.76
CA GLU A 67 -11.08 13.57 9.85
C GLU A 67 -11.97 14.29 8.82
N ASP A 68 -11.36 14.72 7.72
CA ASP A 68 -12.01 15.27 6.54
C ASP A 68 -11.37 14.62 5.31
N ASN A 69 -12.19 14.07 4.42
CA ASN A 69 -11.74 13.41 3.20
C ASN A 69 -12.07 14.20 1.93
N SER A 70 -12.33 15.51 2.05
CA SER A 70 -12.64 16.39 0.93
C SER A 70 -11.52 16.36 -0.12
N ARG A 71 -10.25 16.46 0.30
CA ARG A 71 -9.11 16.39 -0.60
C ARG A 71 -8.85 15.00 -1.17
N VAL A 72 -9.15 13.94 -0.41
CA VAL A 72 -9.12 12.57 -0.93
C VAL A 72 -10.17 12.41 -2.03
N LYS A 73 -11.40 12.90 -1.82
CA LYS A 73 -12.47 12.90 -2.81
C LYS A 73 -12.06 13.65 -4.09
N ASP A 74 -11.46 14.83 -3.94
CA ASP A 74 -11.00 15.62 -5.09
C ASP A 74 -9.95 14.83 -5.90
N LEU A 75 -8.97 14.22 -5.23
CA LEU A 75 -7.89 13.46 -5.87
C LEU A 75 -8.38 12.22 -6.62
N VAL A 76 -9.23 11.39 -6.02
CA VAL A 76 -9.73 10.17 -6.68
C VAL A 76 -10.52 10.48 -7.94
N GLY A 77 -11.06 11.70 -8.07
CA GLY A 77 -11.76 12.19 -9.26
C GLY A 77 -10.85 12.65 -10.40
N THR A 78 -9.53 12.62 -10.22
CA THR A 78 -8.54 12.99 -11.26
C THR A 78 -7.91 11.75 -11.89
N PRO A 79 -7.34 11.84 -13.12
CA PRO A 79 -6.65 10.71 -13.74
C PRO A 79 -5.54 10.15 -12.85
N GLY A 80 -5.62 8.87 -12.53
CA GLY A 80 -4.67 8.20 -11.64
C GLY A 80 -3.35 7.88 -12.31
N GLU A 81 -3.36 7.48 -13.58
CA GLU A 81 -2.15 7.14 -14.36
C GLU A 81 -1.25 6.12 -13.63
N GLY A 82 -1.86 5.14 -12.94
CA GLY A 82 -1.12 4.14 -12.16
C GLY A 82 -0.47 4.68 -10.89
N ARG A 83 -0.73 5.92 -10.49
CA ARG A 83 -0.19 6.51 -9.25
C ARG A 83 -0.86 5.96 -8.00
N VAL A 84 -0.26 6.24 -6.85
CA VAL A 84 -0.75 5.84 -5.52
C VAL A 84 -1.06 7.08 -4.69
N ILE A 85 -2.25 7.15 -4.07
CA ILE A 85 -2.56 8.22 -3.12
C ILE A 85 -2.05 7.82 -1.74
N VAL A 86 -1.20 8.64 -1.14
CA VAL A 86 -0.71 8.46 0.23
C VAL A 86 -1.41 9.47 1.13
N VAL A 87 -2.28 8.98 2.00
CA VAL A 87 -3.10 9.79 2.90
C VAL A 87 -2.51 9.79 4.31
N ASP A 88 -2.00 10.92 4.75
CA ASP A 88 -1.71 11.20 6.16
C ASP A 88 -2.98 11.73 6.82
N GLY A 89 -3.72 10.82 7.46
CA GLY A 89 -4.91 11.11 8.25
C GLY A 89 -4.62 11.47 9.72
N GLY A 90 -3.34 11.66 10.07
CA GLY A 90 -2.88 11.80 11.45
C GLY A 90 -3.10 10.54 12.31
N GLY A 91 -3.28 9.38 11.68
CA GLY A 91 -3.50 8.11 12.37
C GLY A 91 -4.86 7.98 13.07
N SER A 92 -5.81 8.91 12.84
CA SER A 92 -7.13 8.82 13.46
C SER A 92 -7.92 7.64 12.91
N THR A 93 -8.46 6.84 13.83
CA THR A 93 -9.37 5.72 13.52
C THR A 93 -10.83 6.03 13.88
N ARG A 94 -11.14 7.30 14.20
CA ARG A 94 -12.48 7.71 14.65
C ARG A 94 -13.46 7.94 13.49
N LYS A 95 -12.97 8.32 12.31
CA LYS A 95 -13.77 8.55 11.10
C LYS A 95 -13.06 7.97 9.87
N ALA A 96 -13.84 7.42 8.94
CA ALA A 96 -13.35 6.77 7.73
C ALA A 96 -13.01 7.80 6.64
N LEU A 97 -11.76 7.81 6.18
CA LEU A 97 -11.27 8.68 5.11
C LEU A 97 -11.58 8.12 3.71
N LEU A 98 -11.80 6.80 3.60
CA LEU A 98 -12.18 6.12 2.36
C LEU A 98 -13.37 5.18 2.61
N GLY A 99 -14.29 5.13 1.65
CA GLY A 99 -15.36 4.15 1.55
C GLY A 99 -15.55 3.72 0.09
N ASP A 100 -16.52 2.85 -0.17
CA ASP A 100 -16.78 2.20 -1.45
C ASP A 100 -16.86 3.18 -2.64
N MET A 101 -17.64 4.25 -2.54
CA MET A 101 -17.86 5.19 -3.65
C MET A 101 -16.57 5.87 -4.12
N LEU A 102 -15.72 6.28 -3.17
CA LEU A 102 -14.46 6.94 -3.48
C LEU A 102 -13.44 5.94 -4.03
N ALA A 103 -13.42 4.72 -3.49
CA ALA A 103 -12.58 3.65 -4.01
C ALA A 103 -12.97 3.27 -5.45
N GLN A 104 -14.27 3.14 -5.74
CA GLN A 104 -14.73 2.87 -7.11
C GLN A 104 -14.31 3.99 -8.06
N THR A 105 -14.50 5.25 -7.65
CA THR A 105 -14.07 6.41 -8.45
C THR A 105 -12.55 6.40 -8.70
N ALA A 106 -11.75 6.02 -7.71
CA ALA A 106 -10.30 5.91 -7.88
C ALA A 106 -9.93 4.81 -8.89
N SER A 107 -10.56 3.64 -8.79
CA SER A 107 -10.37 2.52 -9.72
C SER A 107 -10.74 2.92 -11.14
N ASP A 108 -11.93 3.51 -11.32
CA ASP A 108 -12.43 3.97 -12.63
C ASP A 108 -11.51 5.02 -13.29
N ASN A 109 -10.84 5.86 -12.48
CA ASN A 109 -9.89 6.85 -12.95
C ASN A 109 -8.45 6.31 -13.10
N GLY A 110 -8.22 5.01 -12.90
CA GLY A 110 -6.91 4.38 -13.13
C GLY A 110 -5.86 4.63 -12.05
N TRP A 111 -6.28 4.87 -10.80
CA TRP A 111 -5.36 4.85 -9.66
C TRP A 111 -4.93 3.41 -9.37
N SER A 112 -3.67 3.24 -8.98
CA SER A 112 -3.13 1.93 -8.61
C SER A 112 -3.60 1.50 -7.22
N GLY A 113 -3.65 2.45 -6.29
CA GLY A 113 -4.17 2.22 -4.95
C GLY A 113 -4.07 3.42 -4.02
N LEU A 114 -4.45 3.19 -2.76
CA LEU A 114 -4.35 4.13 -1.67
C LEU A 114 -3.65 3.50 -0.45
N VAL A 115 -2.72 4.24 0.13
CA VAL A 115 -2.14 3.97 1.46
C VAL A 115 -2.70 5.00 2.42
N VAL A 116 -3.54 4.57 3.37
CA VAL A 116 -4.30 5.46 4.26
C VAL A 116 -3.83 5.31 5.70
N PHE A 117 -3.05 6.28 6.18
CA PHE A 117 -2.72 6.39 7.61
C PHE A 117 -3.89 6.99 8.39
N GLY A 118 -4.97 6.19 8.47
CA GLY A 118 -6.26 6.49 9.08
C GLY A 118 -7.20 5.29 8.93
N ALA A 119 -8.49 5.47 9.17
CA ALA A 119 -9.48 4.40 9.00
C ALA A 119 -10.24 4.49 7.66
N VAL A 120 -10.84 3.37 7.28
CA VAL A 120 -11.70 3.19 6.10
C VAL A 120 -13.03 2.52 6.49
N ARG A 121 -13.94 2.35 5.54
CA ARG A 121 -15.24 1.68 5.73
C ARG A 121 -15.69 0.93 4.49
N ASP A 122 -16.84 0.26 4.57
CA ASP A 122 -17.45 -0.51 3.47
C ASP A 122 -16.50 -1.63 2.98
N VAL A 123 -15.80 -2.26 3.93
CA VAL A 123 -14.63 -3.13 3.70
C VAL A 123 -14.96 -4.40 2.91
N GLU A 124 -16.20 -4.85 2.97
CA GLU A 124 -16.72 -5.96 2.18
C GLU A 124 -16.79 -5.61 0.69
N ILE A 125 -17.08 -4.34 0.36
CA ILE A 125 -17.11 -3.85 -1.01
C ILE A 125 -15.70 -3.48 -1.48
N LEU A 126 -14.88 -2.85 -0.62
CA LEU A 126 -13.50 -2.50 -0.97
C LEU A 126 -12.70 -3.70 -1.50
N ARG A 127 -12.94 -4.90 -0.94
CA ARG A 127 -12.28 -6.16 -1.35
C ARG A 127 -12.63 -6.62 -2.76
N THR A 128 -13.70 -6.09 -3.36
CA THR A 128 -14.16 -6.46 -4.69
C THR A 128 -13.79 -5.44 -5.76
N ILE A 129 -13.25 -4.27 -5.37
CA ILE A 129 -12.86 -3.20 -6.28
C ILE A 129 -11.43 -3.47 -6.75
N ASP A 130 -11.18 -3.35 -8.05
CA ASP A 130 -9.85 -3.49 -8.65
C ASP A 130 -8.96 -2.27 -8.32
N LEU A 131 -8.56 -2.19 -7.04
CA LEU A 131 -7.80 -1.11 -6.46
C LEU A 131 -7.02 -1.64 -5.24
N GLY A 132 -5.78 -1.20 -5.08
CA GLY A 132 -5.03 -1.42 -3.85
C GLY A 132 -5.53 -0.51 -2.73
N VAL A 133 -5.80 -1.05 -1.54
CA VAL A 133 -6.10 -0.23 -0.37
C VAL A 133 -5.44 -0.84 0.85
N GLN A 134 -4.58 -0.06 1.52
CA GLN A 134 -4.08 -0.36 2.86
C GLN A 134 -4.44 0.74 3.84
N ALA A 135 -4.88 0.37 5.05
CA ALA A 135 -5.28 1.33 6.07
C ALA A 135 -5.07 0.81 7.50
N LEU A 136 -5.14 1.68 8.52
CA LEU A 136 -4.95 1.27 9.92
C LEU A 136 -6.11 0.43 10.45
N ALA A 137 -7.34 0.80 10.12
CA ALA A 137 -8.53 0.19 10.70
C ALA A 137 -9.77 0.37 9.84
N ALA A 138 -10.83 -0.36 10.19
CA ALA A 138 -12.18 -0.14 9.68
C ALA A 138 -13.04 0.54 10.75
N ILE A 139 -13.87 1.50 10.36
CA ILE A 139 -14.84 2.19 11.23
C ILE A 139 -16.08 2.58 10.41
N PRO A 140 -17.32 2.41 10.91
CA PRO A 140 -18.51 2.72 10.10
C PRO A 140 -18.75 4.23 9.91
N LEU A 141 -18.20 5.08 10.78
CA LEU A 141 -18.49 6.51 10.82
C LEU A 141 -17.76 7.27 9.70
N LYS A 142 -18.50 8.02 8.89
CA LYS A 142 -17.93 8.90 7.86
C LYS A 142 -17.37 10.21 8.43
N THR A 143 -16.53 10.87 7.65
CA THR A 143 -16.13 12.27 7.85
C THR A 143 -17.26 13.26 7.56
N GLU A 144 -17.05 14.50 7.98
CA GLU A 144 -17.74 15.67 7.46
C GLU A 144 -16.86 16.33 6.38
N LYS A 145 -17.48 16.91 5.36
CA LYS A 145 -16.75 17.52 4.24
C LYS A 145 -16.69 19.03 4.43
N LEU A 146 -15.59 19.51 4.97
CA LEU A 146 -15.33 20.92 5.25
C LEU A 146 -14.35 21.54 4.24
N GLY A 147 -13.80 20.74 3.33
CA GLY A 147 -12.85 21.21 2.33
C GLY A 147 -11.43 21.40 2.85
N VAL A 148 -11.10 20.88 4.04
CA VAL A 148 -9.79 21.08 4.67
C VAL A 148 -8.80 19.98 4.29
N GLY A 149 -7.51 20.32 4.33
CA GLY A 149 -6.39 19.43 4.01
C GLY A 149 -5.49 19.97 2.91
N ASP A 150 -4.27 19.44 2.85
CA ASP A 150 -3.19 19.89 1.97
C ASP A 150 -2.79 18.75 1.03
N VAL A 151 -2.69 19.04 -0.27
CA VAL A 151 -2.30 18.08 -1.32
C VAL A 151 -0.89 18.40 -1.79
N GLY A 152 -0.09 17.38 -2.08
CA GLY A 152 1.27 17.56 -2.61
C GLY A 152 2.25 18.08 -1.57
N VAL A 153 2.00 17.80 -0.28
CA VAL A 153 2.90 18.12 0.82
C VAL A 153 3.68 16.87 1.26
N THR A 154 4.90 17.03 1.73
CA THR A 154 5.64 15.93 2.38
C THR A 154 4.88 15.49 3.63
N VAL A 155 4.66 14.18 3.76
CA VAL A 155 3.96 13.56 4.89
C VAL A 155 4.86 12.56 5.61
N THR A 156 4.60 12.31 6.89
CA THR A 156 5.28 11.25 7.64
C THR A 156 4.23 10.33 8.23
N ILE A 157 4.21 9.08 7.77
CA ILE A 157 3.24 8.06 8.18
C ILE A 157 3.99 6.80 8.61
N ALA A 158 3.54 6.18 9.70
CA ALA A 158 4.15 4.95 10.20
C ALA A 158 5.70 4.99 10.24
N ASP A 159 6.24 6.09 10.80
CA ASP A 159 7.67 6.38 10.94
C ASP A 159 8.47 6.60 9.64
N VAL A 160 7.79 6.71 8.50
CA VAL A 160 8.41 6.97 7.19
C VAL A 160 7.92 8.27 6.58
N THR A 161 8.87 9.12 6.18
CA THR A 161 8.58 10.30 5.38
C THR A 161 8.36 9.90 3.91
N VAL A 162 7.30 10.43 3.31
CA VAL A 162 6.92 10.26 1.90
C VAL A 162 6.83 11.62 1.25
N GLU A 163 7.61 11.83 0.21
CA GLU A 163 7.55 13.04 -0.62
C GLU A 163 6.61 12.83 -1.82
N PRO A 164 5.95 13.90 -2.31
CA PRO A 164 5.26 13.81 -3.59
C PRO A 164 6.22 13.36 -4.70
N GLY A 165 5.85 12.31 -5.44
CA GLY A 165 6.68 11.74 -6.49
C GLY A 165 7.58 10.57 -6.08
N ASP A 166 7.74 10.30 -4.77
CA ASP A 166 8.33 9.04 -4.29
C ASP A 166 7.58 7.84 -4.89
N TRP A 167 8.24 6.70 -5.07
CA TRP A 167 7.60 5.44 -5.45
C TRP A 167 7.11 4.68 -4.23
N VAL A 168 5.88 4.17 -4.31
CA VAL A 168 5.27 3.33 -3.29
C VAL A 168 5.05 1.94 -3.86
N TYR A 169 5.43 0.92 -3.09
CA TYR A 169 5.20 -0.50 -3.37
C TYR A 169 4.50 -1.11 -2.18
N ALA A 170 3.37 -1.77 -2.39
CA ALA A 170 2.59 -2.36 -1.31
C ALA A 170 2.15 -3.78 -1.69
N ASP A 171 2.30 -4.70 -0.76
CA ASP A 171 1.76 -6.07 -0.84
C ASP A 171 1.31 -6.53 0.55
N ALA A 172 0.98 -7.82 0.71
CA ALA A 172 0.55 -8.37 1.99
C ALA A 172 1.60 -8.31 3.12
N ASN A 173 2.89 -8.09 2.80
CA ASN A 173 3.97 -8.03 3.79
C ASN A 173 4.16 -6.61 4.35
N GLY A 174 3.86 -5.58 3.56
CA GLY A 174 3.96 -4.19 4.01
C GLY A 174 3.98 -3.18 2.88
N VAL A 175 4.46 -1.97 3.21
CA VAL A 175 4.63 -0.86 2.27
C VAL A 175 6.08 -0.41 2.29
N VAL A 176 6.65 -0.32 1.10
CA VAL A 176 7.99 0.16 0.80
C VAL A 176 7.90 1.47 0.03
N VAL A 177 8.79 2.41 0.36
CA VAL A 177 8.92 3.71 -0.29
C VAL A 177 10.34 3.87 -0.80
N SER A 178 10.51 4.34 -2.04
CA SER A 178 11.81 4.69 -2.62
C SER A 178 11.72 6.04 -3.32
N SER A 179 12.85 6.74 -3.47
CA SER A 179 12.92 7.98 -4.27
C SER A 179 12.88 7.70 -5.78
N GLU A 180 13.21 6.49 -6.20
CA GLU A 180 13.29 6.09 -7.60
C GLU A 180 12.43 4.86 -7.89
N ALA A 181 12.20 4.58 -9.18
CA ALA A 181 11.46 3.40 -9.61
C ALA A 181 12.37 2.17 -9.48
N LEU A 182 12.02 1.23 -8.59
CA LEU A 182 12.74 -0.03 -8.39
C LEU A 182 12.14 -1.20 -9.19
N HIS A 183 10.93 -1.02 -9.70
CA HIS A 183 10.25 -1.95 -10.59
C HIS A 183 9.61 -1.19 -11.75
N GLY A 184 9.77 -1.71 -12.97
CA GLY A 184 9.25 -1.07 -14.18
C GLY A 184 7.73 -1.14 -14.25
N ASP A 185 7.12 -0.12 -14.85
CA ASP A 185 5.69 -0.09 -15.13
C ASP A 185 5.31 -1.23 -16.10
N ALA A 186 4.22 -1.93 -15.78
CA ALA A 186 3.65 -2.98 -16.61
C ALA A 186 2.99 -2.42 -17.88
#